data_AF-A0A5U4XAZ1-F1
#
_entry.id   AF-A0A5U4XAZ1-F1
#
_cell.length_a   1.000
_cell.length_b   1.000
_cell.length_c   1.000
_cell.angle_alpha   90.00
_cell.angle_beta   90.00
_cell.angle_gamma   90.00
#
_symmetry.space_group_name_H-M   'P 1'
#
loop_
_entity.id
_entity.type
_entity.pdbx_description
1 polymer ?
#
loop_
_entity_poly.entity_id
_entity_poly.type
_entity_poly.pdbx_seq_one_letter_code
_entity_poly.pdbx_strand_id
1 'polypeptide(L)'
;MAKVNFFDKRILKKFSDYTSTISTIFSLFLIFVDIPTENKLTLGIIFLIILFLLYFGIWFKSNNLSEVNLDVEGSIVTVKAGDLFRQDGFKVIAFNEYFDTQVDDVVISHNSLNGLYIDNYLAGSVSDLNHRISNHQFEEDERLEINHKRKEGKTQKYSLGTIFVNNDYLLTAFSKFDDKNRAFLTMPDYLAF
;
A
#
# COMPACT_ATOMS: atom_id res chain seq x y z
N MET A 1 6.91 4.23 -4.35
CA MET A 1 6.05 4.60 -5.50
C MET A 1 6.92 5.07 -6.66
N ALA A 2 6.51 4.81 -7.90
CA ALA A 2 7.26 5.26 -9.07
C ALA A 2 7.24 6.79 -9.16
N LYS A 3 8.42 7.40 -9.30
CA LYS A 3 8.54 8.84 -9.60
C LYS A 3 7.84 9.11 -10.93
N VAL A 4 7.07 10.19 -10.99
CA VAL A 4 6.29 10.51 -12.18
C VAL A 4 7.19 11.24 -13.17
N ASN A 5 7.33 10.71 -14.38
CA ASN A 5 8.11 11.37 -15.41
C ASN A 5 7.52 12.76 -15.71
N PHE A 6 8.36 13.72 -16.06
CA PHE A 6 7.95 15.10 -16.32
C PHE A 6 6.81 15.13 -17.34
N PHE A 7 6.96 14.43 -18.46
CA PHE A 7 5.97 14.35 -19.54
C PHE A 7 4.94 13.23 -19.41
N ASP A 8 4.54 12.86 -18.18
CA ASP A 8 3.50 11.85 -17.97
C ASP A 8 2.17 12.31 -18.60
N LYS A 9 1.52 11.42 -19.37
CA LYS A 9 0.24 11.70 -20.06
C LYS A 9 -0.85 12.20 -19.11
N ARG A 10 -0.84 11.73 -17.86
CA ARG A 10 -1.81 12.16 -16.83
C ARG A 10 -1.56 13.60 -16.38
N ILE A 11 -0.29 14.00 -16.27
CA ILE A 11 0.10 15.38 -15.95
C ILE A 11 -0.27 16.29 -17.13
N LEU A 12 0.07 15.89 -18.35
CA LEU A 12 -0.27 16.64 -19.56
C LEU A 12 -1.78 16.82 -19.73
N LYS A 13 -2.57 15.77 -19.45
CA LYS A 13 -4.03 15.87 -19.48
C LYS A 13 -4.57 16.85 -18.44
N LYS A 14 -4.14 16.73 -17.17
CA LYS A 14 -4.53 17.66 -16.11
C LYS A 14 -4.14 19.10 -16.46
N PHE A 15 -2.92 19.31 -16.94
CA PHE A 15 -2.45 20.61 -17.40
C PHE A 15 -3.34 21.15 -18.52
N SER A 16 -3.63 20.34 -19.54
CA SER A 16 -4.52 20.69 -20.64
C SER A 16 -5.90 21.14 -20.13
N ASP A 17 -6.52 20.40 -19.21
CA ASP A 17 -7.83 20.73 -18.65
C ASP A 17 -7.83 22.09 -17.93
N TYR A 18 -6.78 22.38 -17.13
CA TYR A 18 -6.61 23.70 -16.51
C TYR A 18 -6.39 24.80 -17.56
N THR A 19 -5.52 24.57 -18.54
CA THR A 19 -5.25 25.57 -19.58
C THR A 19 -6.45 25.87 -20.45
N SER A 20 -7.28 24.87 -20.79
CA SER A 20 -8.53 25.06 -21.54
C SER A 20 -9.51 25.92 -20.76
N THR A 21 -9.65 25.68 -19.46
CA THR A 21 -10.52 26.48 -18.58
C THR A 21 -10.04 27.93 -18.50
N ILE A 22 -8.74 28.14 -18.26
CA ILE A 22 -8.12 29.48 -18.19
C ILE A 22 -8.28 30.21 -19.53
N SER A 23 -8.00 29.53 -20.64
CA SER A 23 -8.10 30.11 -21.99
C SER A 23 -9.53 30.54 -22.33
N THR A 24 -10.53 29.73 -21.95
CA THR A 24 -11.95 30.05 -22.16
C THR A 24 -12.36 31.31 -21.39
N ILE A 25 -12.01 31.39 -20.11
CA ILE A 25 -12.29 32.56 -19.25
C ILE A 25 -11.58 33.80 -19.80
N PHE A 26 -10.32 33.66 -20.16
CA PHE A 26 -9.51 34.76 -20.68
C PHE A 26 -10.06 35.28 -22.01
N SER A 27 -10.48 34.40 -22.90
CA SER A 27 -11.09 34.77 -24.18
C SER A 27 -12.39 35.57 -23.98
N LEU A 28 -13.21 35.18 -23.01
CA LEU A 28 -14.45 35.91 -22.67
C LEU A 28 -14.15 37.30 -22.11
N PHE A 29 -13.11 37.44 -21.28
CA PHE A 29 -12.69 38.72 -20.71
C PHE A 29 -12.17 39.71 -21.76
N LEU A 30 -11.41 39.22 -22.75
CA LEU A 30 -10.86 40.04 -23.83
C LEU A 30 -11.93 40.65 -24.76
N ILE A 31 -13.17 40.14 -24.74
CA ILE A 31 -14.27 40.75 -25.50
C ILE A 31 -14.65 42.13 -24.92
N PHE A 32 -14.45 42.33 -23.62
CA PHE A 32 -14.82 43.56 -22.92
C PHE A 32 -13.64 44.51 -22.66
N VAL A 33 -12.41 44.01 -22.80
CA VAL A 33 -11.18 44.73 -22.40
C VAL A 33 -10.13 44.66 -23.50
N ASP A 34 -9.78 45.82 -24.06
CA ASP A 34 -8.66 45.95 -24.99
C ASP A 34 -7.32 46.04 -24.25
N ILE A 35 -6.32 45.30 -24.76
CA ILE A 35 -4.95 45.33 -24.22
C ILE A 35 -4.13 46.41 -24.96
N PRO A 36 -3.56 47.41 -24.26
CA PRO A 36 -2.66 48.40 -24.86
C PRO A 36 -1.46 47.74 -25.54
N THR A 37 -1.11 48.21 -26.74
CA THR A 37 -0.08 47.58 -27.59
C THR A 37 1.30 47.56 -26.94
N GLU A 38 1.61 48.57 -26.12
CA GLU A 38 2.88 48.73 -25.39
C GLU A 38 3.08 47.63 -24.33
N ASN A 39 2.00 47.14 -23.72
CA ASN A 39 2.06 46.18 -22.61
C ASN A 39 1.83 44.73 -23.06
N LYS A 40 1.47 44.51 -24.33
CA LYS A 40 1.06 43.20 -24.85
C LYS A 40 2.15 42.13 -24.73
N LEU A 41 3.40 42.50 -25.02
CA LEU A 41 4.54 41.58 -24.94
C LEU A 41 4.87 41.22 -23.48
N THR A 42 4.89 42.21 -22.59
CA THR A 42 5.10 42.01 -21.15
C THR A 42 4.04 41.08 -20.54
N LEU A 43 2.77 41.31 -20.85
CA LEU A 43 1.66 40.45 -20.38
C LEU A 43 1.75 39.03 -20.94
N GLY A 44 2.16 38.87 -22.20
CA GLY A 44 2.39 37.55 -22.80
C GLY A 44 3.50 36.75 -22.11
N ILE A 45 4.61 37.39 -21.75
CA ILE A 45 5.70 36.75 -20.99
C ILE A 45 5.22 36.35 -19.60
N ILE A 46 4.50 37.23 -18.90
CA ILE A 46 3.93 36.93 -17.58
C ILE A 46 3.00 35.72 -17.65
N PHE A 47 2.16 35.65 -18.69
CA PHE A 47 1.26 34.52 -18.89
C PHE A 47 2.01 33.19 -19.11
N LEU A 48 3.08 33.19 -19.91
CA LEU A 48 3.91 32.00 -20.10
C LEU A 48 4.60 31.54 -18.81
N ILE A 49 5.07 32.48 -18.00
CA ILE A 49 5.67 32.18 -16.68
C ILE A 49 4.61 31.54 -15.76
N ILE A 50 3.39 32.07 -15.73
CA ILE A 50 2.29 31.51 -14.93
C ILE A 50 1.97 30.08 -15.39
N LEU A 51 1.89 29.82 -16.70
CA LEU A 51 1.67 28.47 -17.23
C LEU A 51 2.78 27.51 -16.85
N PHE A 52 4.04 27.96 -16.91
CA PHE A 52 5.18 27.15 -16.50
C PHE A 52 5.13 26.80 -15.00
N LEU A 53 4.82 27.77 -14.14
CA LEU A 53 4.66 27.55 -12.70
C LEU A 53 3.49 26.61 -12.39
N LEU A 54 2.37 26.75 -13.10
CA LEU A 54 1.21 25.87 -12.98
C LEU A 54 1.57 24.43 -13.34
N TYR A 55 2.28 24.22 -14.46
CA TYR A 55 2.77 22.90 -14.84
C TYR A 55 3.70 22.30 -13.78
N PHE A 56 4.67 23.08 -13.31
CA PHE A 56 5.62 22.64 -12.30
C PHE A 56 4.94 22.26 -10.99
N GLY A 57 3.93 23.03 -10.56
CA GLY A 57 3.12 22.73 -9.38
C GLY A 57 2.34 21.41 -9.50
N ILE A 58 1.73 21.15 -10.67
CA ILE A 58 1.02 19.89 -10.93
C ILE A 58 2.00 18.71 -10.92
N TRP A 59 3.16 18.85 -11.57
CA TRP A 59 4.19 17.81 -11.59
C TRP A 59 4.72 17.51 -10.19
N PHE A 60 5.07 18.55 -9.42
CA PHE A 60 5.58 18.39 -8.06
C PHE A 60 4.57 17.67 -7.16
N LYS A 61 3.30 18.11 -7.18
CA LYS A 61 2.22 17.46 -6.41
C LYS A 61 2.05 16.00 -6.81
N SER A 62 2.06 15.71 -8.12
CA SER A 62 1.85 14.34 -8.61
C SER A 62 3.04 13.43 -8.32
N ASN A 63 4.26 13.98 -8.28
CA ASN A 63 5.47 13.24 -7.94
C ASN A 63 5.61 12.96 -6.44
N ASN A 64 4.97 13.78 -5.59
CA ASN A 64 4.97 13.61 -4.14
C ASN A 64 3.68 12.97 -3.59
N LEU A 65 2.81 12.46 -4.46
CA LEU A 65 1.58 11.81 -4.04
C LEU A 65 1.90 10.47 -3.37
N SER A 66 1.70 10.40 -2.06
CA SER A 66 1.94 9.19 -1.25
C SER A 66 0.66 8.47 -0.84
N GLU A 67 -0.51 9.05 -1.14
CA GLU A 67 -1.81 8.60 -0.66
C GLU A 67 -2.90 8.88 -1.69
N VAL A 68 -3.78 7.91 -1.91
CA VAL A 68 -4.94 8.01 -2.80
C VAL A 68 -6.16 7.46 -2.07
N ASN A 69 -7.22 8.26 -1.98
CA ASN A 69 -8.51 7.84 -1.44
C ASN A 69 -9.43 7.43 -2.58
N LEU A 70 -10.04 6.25 -2.44
CA LEU A 70 -10.99 5.66 -3.37
C LEU A 70 -12.31 5.44 -2.63
N ASP A 71 -13.42 5.86 -3.22
CA ASP A 71 -14.74 5.55 -2.70
C ASP A 71 -15.23 4.25 -3.34
N VAL A 72 -15.47 3.23 -2.51
CA VAL A 72 -16.02 1.94 -2.89
C VAL A 72 -17.32 1.75 -2.12
N GLU A 73 -18.45 1.95 -2.80
CA GLU A 73 -19.80 1.77 -2.24
C GLU A 73 -20.04 2.54 -0.92
N GLY A 74 -19.50 3.76 -0.80
CA GLY A 74 -19.62 4.59 0.39
C GLY A 74 -18.55 4.35 1.45
N SER A 75 -17.64 3.39 1.21
CA SER A 75 -16.47 3.14 2.05
C SER A 75 -15.23 3.78 1.43
N ILE A 76 -14.52 4.58 2.22
CA ILE A 76 -13.27 5.21 1.78
C ILE A 76 -12.12 4.21 1.96
N VAL A 77 -11.58 3.73 0.83
CA VAL A 77 -10.38 2.89 0.76
C VAL A 77 -9.18 3.75 0.43
N THR A 78 -8.22 3.81 1.36
CA THR A 78 -7.01 4.62 1.21
C THR A 78 -5.81 3.75 0.82
N VAL A 79 -5.23 3.99 -0.35
CA VAL A 79 -3.98 3.38 -0.79
C VAL A 79 -2.83 4.32 -0.46
N LYS A 80 -1.94 3.90 0.45
CA LYS A 80 -0.85 4.73 0.97
C LYS A 80 0.48 4.00 0.93
N ALA A 81 1.55 4.70 0.54
CA ALA A 81 2.91 4.21 0.77
C ALA A 81 3.40 4.72 2.13
N GLY A 82 3.80 3.79 2.98
CA GLY A 82 4.29 4.11 4.31
C GLY A 82 4.66 2.88 5.10
N ASP A 83 4.88 3.09 6.39
CA ASP A 83 5.19 2.05 7.36
C ASP A 83 3.88 1.55 8.01
N LEU A 84 3.61 0.25 7.88
CA LEU A 84 2.42 -0.41 8.43
C LEU A 84 2.34 -0.24 9.96
N PHE A 85 3.47 -0.34 10.65
CA PHE A 85 3.51 -0.34 12.12
C PHE A 85 3.17 1.04 12.72
N ARG A 86 3.23 2.09 11.91
CA ARG A 86 2.87 3.47 12.30
C ARG A 86 1.44 3.85 11.95
N GLN A 87 0.66 2.95 11.33
CA GLN A 87 -0.73 3.23 11.02
C GLN A 87 -1.62 2.97 12.25
N ASP A 88 -2.70 3.74 12.36
CA ASP A 88 -3.67 3.58 13.44
C ASP A 88 -4.61 2.39 13.19
N GLY A 89 -5.18 1.85 14.26
CA GLY A 89 -6.12 0.73 14.20
C GLY A 89 -5.46 -0.64 14.00
N PHE A 90 -6.28 -1.61 13.57
CA PHE A 90 -5.85 -2.98 13.35
C PHE A 90 -4.90 -3.10 12.14
N LYS A 91 -3.81 -3.83 12.34
CA LYS A 91 -2.74 -4.05 11.35
C LYS A 91 -2.74 -5.52 10.97
N VAL A 92 -3.09 -5.81 9.71
CA VAL A 92 -3.06 -7.17 9.19
C VAL A 92 -1.65 -7.51 8.72
N ILE A 93 -1.11 -8.64 9.17
CA ILE A 93 0.18 -9.17 8.70
C ILE A 93 -0.05 -10.56 8.12
N ALA A 94 0.28 -10.71 6.84
CA ALA A 94 0.22 -11.97 6.11
C ALA A 94 1.33 -12.92 6.60
N PHE A 95 0.97 -13.89 7.42
CA PHE A 95 1.82 -15.02 7.80
C PHE A 95 1.60 -16.21 6.85
N ASN A 96 2.52 -17.17 6.93
CA ASN A 96 2.29 -18.44 6.28
C ASN A 96 1.27 -19.29 7.03
N GLU A 97 0.81 -20.35 6.37
CA GLU A 97 -0.18 -21.32 6.88
C GLU A 97 0.25 -22.04 8.17
N TYR A 98 1.45 -21.83 8.69
CA TYR A 98 1.94 -22.41 9.94
C TYR A 98 2.12 -21.37 11.05
N PHE A 99 1.88 -20.09 10.76
CA PHE A 99 2.22 -18.96 11.63
C PHE A 99 3.67 -19.03 12.13
N ASP A 100 4.63 -19.34 11.26
CA ASP A 100 6.05 -19.42 11.68
C ASP A 100 6.50 -18.14 12.39
N THR A 101 7.36 -18.28 13.39
CA THR A 101 7.91 -17.16 14.19
C THR A 101 9.44 -17.21 14.29
N GLN A 102 10.08 -18.10 13.52
CA GLN A 102 11.52 -18.28 13.49
C GLN A 102 12.15 -17.26 12.53
N VAL A 103 12.76 -16.21 13.08
CA VAL A 103 13.46 -15.18 12.31
C VAL A 103 14.95 -15.51 12.29
N ASP A 104 15.41 -16.05 11.16
CA ASP A 104 16.77 -16.57 10.98
C ASP A 104 17.31 -16.41 9.55
N ASP A 105 16.62 -15.62 8.71
CA ASP A 105 16.88 -15.47 7.27
C ASP A 105 16.76 -16.77 6.45
N VAL A 106 16.22 -17.85 7.04
CA VAL A 106 15.89 -19.11 6.37
C VAL A 106 14.37 -19.31 6.27
N VAL A 107 13.67 -19.28 7.41
CA VAL A 107 12.19 -19.40 7.45
C VAL A 107 11.55 -18.03 7.33
N ILE A 108 12.02 -17.06 8.13
CA ILE A 108 11.61 -15.66 8.06
C ILE A 108 12.85 -14.79 8.06
N SER A 109 12.92 -13.84 7.13
CA SER A 109 14.00 -12.85 7.11
C SER A 109 13.75 -11.71 8.09
N HIS A 110 14.81 -11.25 8.77
CA HIS A 110 14.79 -10.06 9.63
C HIS A 110 14.28 -8.81 8.90
N ASN A 111 14.50 -8.71 7.59
CA ASN A 111 14.06 -7.58 6.76
C ASN A 111 12.64 -7.72 6.21
N SER A 112 11.97 -8.85 6.44
CA SER A 112 10.58 -9.06 6.02
C SER A 112 9.60 -8.36 6.97
N LEU A 113 8.36 -8.15 6.53
CA LEU A 113 7.31 -7.59 7.40
C LEU A 113 7.12 -8.44 8.68
N ASN A 114 7.10 -9.76 8.53
CA ASN A 114 6.96 -10.70 9.63
C ASN A 114 8.16 -10.67 10.57
N GLY A 115 9.38 -10.62 10.02
CA GLY A 115 10.62 -10.51 10.82
C GLY A 115 10.66 -9.21 11.61
N LEU A 116 10.39 -8.08 10.96
CA LEU A 116 10.31 -6.77 11.62
C LEU A 116 9.26 -6.77 12.74
N TYR A 117 8.10 -7.38 12.51
CA TYR A 117 7.07 -7.52 13.54
C TYR A 117 7.58 -8.32 14.75
N ILE A 118 8.15 -9.50 14.51
CA ILE A 118 8.62 -10.39 15.58
C ILE A 118 9.77 -9.76 16.37
N ASP A 119 10.73 -9.13 15.68
CA ASP A 119 11.92 -8.57 16.32
C ASP A 119 11.64 -7.28 17.09
N ASN A 120 10.76 -6.41 16.56
CA ASN A 120 10.66 -5.03 17.04
C ASN A 120 9.28 -4.65 17.61
N TYR A 121 8.21 -5.35 17.22
CA TYR A 121 6.83 -4.96 17.55
C TYR A 121 6.04 -6.01 18.34
N LEU A 122 6.61 -7.20 18.54
CA LEU A 122 5.98 -8.24 19.33
C LEU A 122 5.95 -7.84 20.81
N ALA A 123 4.74 -7.77 21.37
CA ALA A 123 4.57 -7.62 22.81
C ALA A 123 4.81 -8.97 23.51
N GLY A 124 5.95 -9.10 24.19
CA GLY A 124 6.32 -10.30 24.95
C GLY A 124 7.28 -11.21 24.19
N SER A 125 7.40 -12.48 24.62
CA SER A 125 8.34 -13.41 23.99
C SER A 125 7.70 -14.17 22.82
N VAL A 126 8.55 -14.61 21.88
CA VAL A 126 8.14 -15.53 20.79
C VAL A 126 7.53 -16.81 21.35
N SER A 127 8.04 -17.31 22.50
CA SER A 127 7.49 -18.48 23.17
C SER A 127 6.05 -18.25 23.63
N ASP A 128 5.75 -17.08 24.20
CA ASP A 128 4.40 -16.75 24.66
C ASP A 128 3.43 -16.64 23.49
N LEU A 129 3.85 -16.00 22.39
CA LEU A 129 3.05 -15.94 21.17
C LEU A 129 2.76 -17.35 20.63
N ASN A 130 3.78 -18.20 20.55
CA ASN A 130 3.64 -19.58 20.08
C ASN A 130 2.69 -20.39 20.97
N HIS A 131 2.79 -20.21 22.29
CA HIS A 131 1.90 -20.85 23.23
C HIS A 131 0.44 -20.41 23.05
N ARG A 132 0.22 -19.09 22.91
CA ARG A 132 -1.12 -18.53 22.70
C ARG A 132 -1.75 -18.97 21.39
N ILE A 133 -0.99 -19.01 20.29
CA ILE A 133 -1.48 -19.54 19.01
C ILE A 133 -1.84 -21.03 19.15
N SER A 134 -0.98 -21.83 19.79
CA SER A 134 -1.21 -23.28 19.90
C SER A 134 -2.44 -23.62 20.77
N ASN A 135 -2.71 -22.80 21.78
CA ASN A 135 -3.84 -22.96 22.70
C ASN A 135 -5.11 -22.22 22.27
N HIS A 136 -5.05 -21.42 21.22
CA HIS A 136 -6.21 -20.71 20.71
C HIS A 136 -7.27 -21.72 20.22
N GLN A 137 -8.53 -21.48 20.58
CA GLN A 137 -9.67 -22.22 20.04
C GLN A 137 -9.99 -21.67 18.64
N PHE A 138 -9.28 -22.20 17.65
CA PHE A 138 -9.67 -22.09 16.25
C PHE A 138 -10.84 -23.04 15.97
N GLU A 139 -11.64 -22.73 14.95
CA GLU A 139 -12.69 -23.62 14.46
C GLU A 139 -12.10 -24.92 13.88
N GLU A 140 -12.92 -25.97 13.78
CA GLU A 140 -12.45 -27.29 13.34
C GLU A 140 -11.85 -27.29 11.93
N ASP A 141 -12.38 -26.45 11.03
CA ASP A 141 -11.91 -26.30 9.65
C ASP A 141 -10.70 -25.36 9.50
N GLU A 142 -10.38 -24.58 10.53
CA GLU A 142 -9.21 -23.71 10.58
C GLU A 142 -7.93 -24.47 10.92
N ARG A 143 -8.00 -25.56 11.69
CA ARG A 143 -6.84 -26.41 12.01
C ARG A 143 -6.76 -27.58 11.05
N LEU A 144 -5.74 -27.56 10.19
CA LEU A 144 -5.49 -28.62 9.22
C LEU A 144 -4.55 -29.71 9.78
N GLU A 145 -4.17 -30.63 8.91
CA GLU A 145 -3.23 -31.72 9.22
C GLU A 145 -1.84 -31.21 9.68
N ILE A 146 -1.19 -32.00 10.53
CA ILE A 146 0.19 -31.73 10.96
C ILE A 146 1.16 -32.25 9.89
N ASN A 147 2.04 -31.37 9.40
CA ASN A 147 3.09 -31.74 8.47
C ASN A 147 4.30 -32.35 9.20
N HIS A 148 4.26 -33.64 9.47
CA HIS A 148 5.38 -34.35 10.11
C HIS A 148 6.66 -34.43 9.26
N LYS A 149 6.59 -34.15 7.95
CA LYS A 149 7.76 -34.19 7.05
C LYS A 149 8.55 -32.88 7.04
N ARG A 150 7.98 -31.80 7.58
CA ARG A 150 8.62 -30.50 7.61
C ARG A 150 9.83 -30.52 8.55
N LYS A 151 10.96 -30.02 8.07
CA LYS A 151 12.24 -30.07 8.78
C LYS A 151 12.51 -28.86 9.68
N GLU A 152 12.01 -27.69 9.28
CA GLU A 152 12.29 -26.41 9.92
C GLU A 152 10.99 -25.60 10.07
N GLY A 153 10.87 -24.85 11.17
CA GLY A 153 9.64 -24.13 11.52
C GLY A 153 8.57 -25.02 12.17
N LYS A 154 7.35 -24.48 12.21
CA LYS A 154 6.17 -25.13 12.81
C LYS A 154 5.56 -26.16 11.88
N THR A 155 4.97 -27.21 12.44
CA THR A 155 4.39 -28.33 11.67
C THR A 155 2.88 -28.27 11.55
N GLN A 156 2.18 -27.62 12.48
CA GLN A 156 0.73 -27.44 12.45
C GLN A 156 0.35 -26.49 11.31
N LYS A 157 -0.49 -26.95 10.38
CA LYS A 157 -1.08 -26.12 9.33
C LYS A 157 -2.40 -25.51 9.77
N TYR A 158 -2.70 -24.36 9.21
CA TYR A 158 -3.95 -23.65 9.34
C TYR A 158 -4.53 -23.38 7.96
N SER A 159 -5.85 -23.30 7.85
CA SER A 159 -6.48 -22.93 6.59
C SER A 159 -6.12 -21.49 6.23
N LEU A 160 -6.09 -21.20 4.93
CA LEU A 160 -5.90 -19.82 4.49
C LEU A 160 -7.13 -19.02 4.90
N GLY A 161 -6.92 -17.81 5.42
CA GLY A 161 -7.98 -16.98 5.99
C GLY A 161 -8.06 -17.06 7.51
N THR A 162 -7.46 -18.07 8.16
CA THR A 162 -7.41 -18.11 9.64
C THR A 162 -6.70 -16.88 10.19
N ILE A 163 -7.32 -16.22 11.17
CA ILE A 163 -6.79 -15.01 11.81
C ILE A 163 -6.55 -15.28 13.30
N PHE A 164 -5.34 -14.97 13.76
CA PHE A 164 -5.02 -14.89 15.17
C PHE A 164 -4.84 -13.42 15.58
N VAL A 165 -5.69 -12.95 16.51
CA VAL A 165 -5.64 -11.58 17.01
C VAL A 165 -4.60 -11.47 18.12
N ASN A 166 -3.58 -10.64 17.90
CA ASN A 166 -2.57 -10.30 18.89
C ASN A 166 -2.51 -8.78 19.11
N ASN A 167 -3.22 -8.29 20.13
CA ASN A 167 -3.41 -6.87 20.38
C ASN A 167 -4.04 -6.17 19.16
N ASP A 168 -3.36 -5.18 18.60
CA ASP A 168 -3.73 -4.46 17.38
C ASP A 168 -3.25 -5.15 16.09
N TYR A 169 -2.63 -6.33 16.19
CA TYR A 169 -2.15 -7.09 15.03
C TYR A 169 -3.07 -8.27 14.73
N LEU A 170 -3.48 -8.38 13.46
CA LEU A 170 -4.22 -9.52 12.93
C LEU A 170 -3.21 -10.37 12.16
N LEU A 171 -2.73 -11.46 12.79
CA LEU A 171 -1.83 -12.39 12.13
C LEU A 171 -2.67 -13.34 11.28
N THR A 172 -2.50 -13.30 9.97
CA THR A 172 -3.40 -13.99 9.04
C THR A 172 -2.66 -15.03 8.24
N ALA A 173 -3.15 -16.27 8.23
CA ALA A 173 -2.64 -17.33 7.37
C ALA A 173 -3.00 -17.02 5.91
N PHE A 174 -2.01 -16.58 5.13
CA PHE A 174 -2.23 -16.07 3.76
C PHE A 174 -1.40 -16.78 2.69
N SER A 175 -0.26 -17.40 3.05
CA SER A 175 0.59 -18.09 2.07
C SER A 175 0.89 -19.53 2.46
N LYS A 176 0.96 -20.43 1.48
CA LYS A 176 1.46 -21.79 1.68
C LYS A 176 2.97 -21.83 1.57
N PHE A 177 3.61 -22.73 2.30
CA PHE A 177 5.06 -22.92 2.26
C PHE A 177 5.39 -24.29 1.66
N ASP A 178 6.33 -24.30 0.71
CA ASP A 178 6.85 -25.55 0.17
C ASP A 178 7.96 -26.15 1.05
N ASP A 179 8.49 -27.31 0.67
CA ASP A 179 9.56 -28.00 1.40
C ASP A 179 10.87 -27.21 1.50
N LYS A 180 10.99 -26.08 0.79
CA LYS A 180 12.14 -25.17 0.81
C LYS A 180 11.81 -23.83 1.49
N ASN A 181 10.72 -23.76 2.26
CA ASN A 181 10.24 -22.55 2.92
C ASN A 181 9.93 -21.40 1.95
N ARG A 182 9.59 -21.69 0.69
CA ARG A 182 9.20 -20.65 -0.27
C ARG A 182 7.70 -20.41 -0.16
N ALA A 183 7.32 -19.15 0.04
CA ALA A 183 5.93 -18.73 0.04
C ALA A 183 5.33 -18.82 -1.37
N PHE A 184 4.18 -19.47 -1.49
CA PHE A 184 3.38 -19.46 -2.72
C PHE A 184 1.89 -19.38 -2.42
N LEU A 185 1.14 -18.89 -3.40
CA LEU A 185 -0.31 -18.78 -3.35
C LEU A 185 -0.87 -18.97 -4.76
N THR A 186 -1.88 -19.83 -4.91
CA THR A 186 -2.56 -20.02 -6.19
C THR A 186 -3.76 -19.08 -6.33
N MET A 187 -4.26 -18.86 -7.56
CA MET A 187 -5.46 -18.05 -7.75
C MET A 187 -6.70 -18.62 -7.02
N PRO A 188 -6.98 -19.94 -7.04
CA PRO A 188 -8.04 -20.51 -6.22
C PRO A 188 -7.86 -20.24 -4.73
N ASP A 189 -6.64 -20.36 -4.22
CA ASP A 189 -6.34 -20.08 -2.82
C ASP A 189 -6.60 -18.61 -2.45
N TYR A 190 -6.24 -17.68 -3.33
CA TYR A 190 -6.49 -16.25 -3.14
C TYR A 190 -7.98 -15.88 -3.18
N LEU A 191 -8.79 -16.59 -3.96
CA LEU A 191 -10.24 -16.35 -4.05
C LEU A 191 -11.03 -17.03 -2.91
N ALA A 192 -10.45 -18.06 -2.30
CA ALA A 192 -11.03 -18.74 -1.14
C ALA A 192 -10.72 -18.03 0.19
N PHE A 193 -9.73 -17.13 0.16
CA PHE A 193 -9.39 -16.20 1.23
C PHE A 193 -10.42 -15.07 1.34
#